data_AF-A0A519CW82-F1
#
_entry.id   AF-A0A519CW82-F1
#
_cell.length_a   1.000
_cell.length_b   1.000
_cell.length_c   1.000
_cell.angle_alpha   90.00
_cell.angle_beta   90.00
_cell.angle_gamma   90.00
#
_symmetry.space_group_name_H-M   'P 1'
#
loop_
_entity.id
_entity.type
_entity.pdbx_description
1 polymer ?
#
loop_
_entity_poly.entity_id
_entity_poly.type
_entity_poly.pdbx_seq_one_letter_code
_entity_poly.pdbx_strand_id
1 'polypeptide(L)'
;MNSDIIITYSGASSLVYALMGKKPIIVCNFYNLKNDIFVDRKVVTECKSECEVISKIFELNKNKSINEQSINQFIEDYFYKLDGKASERISNEIMKIIRNKK
;
A
#
# COMPACT_ATOMS: atom_id res chain seq x y z
N MET A 1 -3.30 9.25 10.50
CA MET A 1 -4.46 8.39 10.19
C MET A 1 -4.94 7.74 11.48
N ASN A 2 -5.99 8.28 12.10
CA ASN A 2 -6.66 7.65 13.24
C ASN A 2 -7.77 6.73 12.72
N SER A 3 -7.37 5.66 12.05
CA SER A 3 -8.26 4.70 11.40
C SER A 3 -7.77 3.29 11.65
N ASP A 4 -8.72 2.37 11.87
CA ASP A 4 -8.44 0.96 12.15
C ASP A 4 -8.34 0.12 10.87
N ILE A 5 -9.21 0.41 9.89
CA ILE A 5 -9.29 -0.28 8.59
C ILE A 5 -9.46 0.77 7.50
N ILE A 6 -8.77 0.59 6.38
CA ILE A 6 -8.94 1.41 5.17
C ILE A 6 -9.72 0.61 4.13
N ILE A 7 -10.76 1.22 3.55
CA ILE A 7 -11.54 0.63 2.45
C ILE A 7 -11.33 1.52 1.23
N THR A 8 -10.91 0.93 0.11
CA THR A 8 -10.58 1.69 -1.10
C THR A 8 -10.66 0.82 -2.35
N TYR A 9 -10.43 1.41 -3.52
CA TYR A 9 -10.42 0.70 -4.80
C TYR A 9 -9.00 0.37 -5.24
N SER A 10 -8.88 -0.65 -6.09
CA SER A 10 -7.63 -1.01 -6.75
C SER A 10 -7.04 0.19 -7.50
N GLY A 11 -5.72 0.36 -7.42
CA GLY A 11 -4.99 1.43 -8.11
C GLY A 11 -5.07 2.83 -7.49
N ALA A 12 -5.79 3.00 -6.37
CA ALA A 12 -5.84 4.28 -5.68
C ALA A 12 -4.51 4.58 -4.96
N SER A 13 -4.01 5.81 -5.05
CA SER A 13 -2.80 6.24 -4.32
C SER A 13 -2.94 6.12 -2.80
N SER A 14 -4.17 6.17 -2.29
CA SER A 14 -4.53 5.87 -0.89
C SER A 14 -4.04 4.50 -0.42
N LEU A 15 -3.91 3.51 -1.32
CA LEU A 15 -3.35 2.20 -0.99
C LEU A 15 -1.91 2.29 -0.53
N VAL A 16 -1.10 3.09 -1.23
CA VAL A 16 0.32 3.27 -0.90
C VAL A 16 0.46 3.88 0.48
N TYR A 17 -0.31 4.93 0.78
CA TYR A 17 -0.27 5.57 2.10
C TYR A 17 -0.76 4.65 3.22
N ALA A 18 -1.82 3.88 2.98
CA ALA A 18 -2.33 2.91 3.95
C ALA A 18 -1.31 1.78 4.19
N LEU A 19 -0.64 1.30 3.14
CA LEU A 19 0.39 0.27 3.20
C LEU A 19 1.61 0.76 3.99
N MET A 20 2.10 1.96 3.71
CA MET A 20 3.20 2.60 4.45
C MET A 20 2.85 2.80 5.92
N GLY A 21 1.58 3.10 6.22
CA GLY A 21 1.05 3.19 7.57
C GLY A 21 0.78 1.84 8.23
N LYS A 22 1.12 0.72 7.57
CA LYS A 22 0.86 -0.66 8.00
C LYS A 22 -0.59 -0.84 8.47
N LYS A 23 -1.55 -0.26 7.75
CA LYS A 23 -2.97 -0.39 8.07
C LYS A 23 -3.56 -1.62 7.38
N PRO A 24 -4.51 -2.34 8.03
CA PRO A 24 -5.36 -3.28 7.33
C PRO A 24 -6.14 -2.58 6.21
N ILE A 25 -6.14 -3.18 5.02
CA ILE A 25 -6.76 -2.62 3.82
C ILE A 25 -7.74 -3.63 3.23
N ILE A 26 -8.94 -3.16 2.91
CA ILE A 26 -9.91 -3.84 2.06
C ILE A 26 -9.88 -3.15 0.69
N VAL A 27 -9.53 -3.90 -0.36
CA VAL A 27 -9.65 -3.46 -1.75
C VAL A 27 -10.98 -3.95 -2.31
N CYS A 28 -11.84 -3.00 -2.68
CA CYS A 28 -13.07 -3.26 -3.41
C CYS A 28 -12.76 -3.52 -4.90
N ASN A 29 -12.59 -4.78 -5.27
CA ASN A 29 -12.40 -5.22 -6.65
C ASN A 29 -13.73 -5.62 -7.31
N PHE A 30 -14.71 -4.71 -7.31
CA PHE A 30 -16.06 -5.00 -7.83
C PHE A 30 -16.11 -5.18 -9.35
N TYR A 31 -15.07 -4.71 -10.04
CA TYR A 31 -14.93 -4.83 -11.50
C TYR A 31 -14.14 -6.07 -11.93
N ASN A 32 -13.73 -6.93 -10.98
CA ASN A 32 -12.93 -8.13 -11.23
C ASN A 32 -11.66 -7.82 -12.05
N LEU A 33 -10.98 -6.73 -11.68
CA LEU A 33 -9.67 -6.37 -12.22
C LEU A 33 -8.71 -7.54 -11.99
N LYS A 34 -8.07 -7.96 -13.08
CA LYS A 34 -7.05 -9.01 -13.05
C LYS A 34 -5.68 -8.39 -12.80
N ASN A 35 -4.78 -9.18 -12.23
CA ASN A 35 -3.38 -8.79 -11.99
C ASN A 35 -3.26 -7.55 -11.09
N ASP A 36 -4.11 -7.44 -10.06
CA ASP A 36 -3.95 -6.42 -9.04
C ASP A 36 -2.74 -6.79 -8.18
N ILE A 37 -1.67 -6.02 -8.34
CA ILE A 37 -0.39 -6.24 -7.68
C ILE A 37 -0.49 -6.28 -6.15
N PHE A 38 -1.45 -5.56 -5.55
CA PHE A 38 -1.64 -5.53 -4.11
C PHE A 38 -2.31 -6.82 -3.62
N VAL A 39 -3.29 -7.32 -4.37
CA VAL A 39 -3.96 -8.59 -4.10
C VAL A 39 -3.01 -9.76 -4.34
N ASP A 40 -2.32 -9.77 -5.48
CA ASP A 40 -1.39 -10.84 -5.88
C ASP A 40 -0.22 -10.99 -4.89
N ARG A 41 0.27 -9.86 -4.36
CA ARG A 41 1.33 -9.82 -3.33
C ARG A 41 0.81 -10.04 -1.92
N LYS A 42 -0.50 -10.30 -1.74
CA LYS A 42 -1.14 -10.58 -0.44
C LYS A 42 -0.90 -9.48 0.60
N VAL A 43 -0.88 -8.22 0.15
CA VAL A 43 -0.71 -7.05 1.02
C VAL A 43 -2.02 -6.35 1.37
N VAL A 44 -3.15 -6.83 0.81
CA VAL A 44 -4.51 -6.35 1.06
C VAL A 44 -5.49 -7.51 1.13
N THR A 45 -6.67 -7.27 1.70
CA THR A 45 -7.82 -8.18 1.61
C THR A 45 -8.69 -7.77 0.43
N GLU A 46 -8.90 -8.68 -0.53
CA GLU A 46 -9.80 -8.44 -1.66
C GLU A 46 -11.27 -8.61 -1.25
N CYS A 47 -12.11 -7.70 -1.72
CA CYS A 47 -13.56 -7.71 -1.59
C CYS A 47 -14.18 -7.64 -3.00
N LYS A 48 -14.88 -8.68 -3.44
CA LYS A 48 -15.35 -8.79 -4.83
C LYS A 48 -16.76 -8.30 -5.03
N SER A 49 -17.51 -8.12 -3.95
CA SER A 49 -18.89 -7.64 -3.97
C SER A 49 -19.17 -6.73 -2.79
N GLU A 50 -20.04 -5.74 -2.98
CA GLU A 50 -20.54 -4.87 -1.92
C GLU A 50 -21.13 -5.64 -0.73
N CYS A 51 -21.76 -6.79 -0.98
CA CYS A 51 -22.35 -7.62 0.05
C CYS A 51 -21.30 -8.22 1.01
N GLU A 52 -20.05 -8.36 0.57
CA GLU A 52 -18.96 -8.95 1.36
C GLU A 52 -18.29 -7.94 2.29
N VAL A 53 -18.45 -6.63 2.06
CA VAL A 53 -17.71 -5.57 2.75
C VAL A 53 -17.84 -5.68 4.27
N ILE A 54 -19.06 -5.85 4.78
CA ILE A 54 -19.32 -6.00 6.21
C ILE A 54 -18.59 -7.22 6.78
N SER A 55 -18.66 -8.36 6.09
CA SER A 55 -18.00 -9.59 6.53
C SER A 55 -16.48 -9.43 6.59
N LYS A 56 -15.89 -8.73 5.62
CA LYS A 56 -14.45 -8.43 5.56
C LYS A 56 -14.00 -7.47 6.65
N ILE A 57 -14.83 -6.50 7.01
CA ILE A 57 -14.55 -5.61 8.15
C ILE A 57 -14.48 -6.44 9.45
N PHE A 58 -15.45 -7.33 9.69
CA PHE A 58 -15.44 -8.17 10.89
C PHE A 58 -14.26 -9.15 10.92
N GLU A 59 -13.92 -9.76 9.78
CA GLU A 59 -12.75 -10.63 9.62
C GLU A 59 -11.45 -9.90 10.02
N LEU A 60 -11.22 -8.72 9.47
CA LEU A 60 -10.04 -7.91 9.77
C LEU A 60 -10.03 -7.37 11.20
N ASN A 61 -11.18 -6.98 11.74
CA ASN A 61 -11.26 -6.48 13.11
C ASN A 61 -10.94 -7.58 14.15
N LYS A 62 -11.35 -8.83 13.87
CA LYS A 62 -11.09 -9.97 14.75
C LYS A 62 -9.63 -10.42 14.71
N ASN A 63 -9.07 -10.52 13.51
CA ASN A 63 -7.74 -11.11 13.31
C ASN A 63 -6.62 -10.07 13.38
N LYS A 64 -6.90 -8.79 13.11
CA LYS A 64 -5.94 -7.66 13.01
C LYS A 64 -4.65 -7.97 12.23
N SER A 65 -4.61 -9.06 11.46
CA SER A 65 -3.35 -9.59 10.95
C SER A 65 -3.07 -8.99 9.59
N ILE A 66 -2.33 -7.89 9.60
CA ILE A 66 -1.57 -7.48 8.43
C ILE A 66 -0.43 -8.48 8.21
N ASN A 67 -0.19 -8.87 6.96
CA ASN A 67 0.97 -9.68 6.63
C ASN A 67 2.20 -8.77 6.55
N GLU A 68 2.77 -8.44 7.71
CA GLU A 68 3.91 -7.50 7.80
C GLU A 68 5.08 -7.90 6.91
N GLN A 69 5.35 -9.20 6.79
CA GLN A 69 6.43 -9.70 5.93
C GLN A 69 6.17 -9.37 4.46
N SER A 70 4.96 -9.65 3.97
CA SER A 70 4.59 -9.35 2.57
C SER A 70 4.56 -7.85 2.32
N ILE A 71 4.12 -7.05 3.31
CA ILE A 71 4.12 -5.59 3.23
C ILE A 71 5.54 -5.05 3.16
N ASN A 72 6.43 -5.48 4.05
CA ASN A 72 7.82 -5.02 4.06
C ASN A 72 8.52 -5.40 2.75
N GLN A 73 8.30 -6.62 2.25
CA GLN A 73 8.87 -7.06 0.98
C GLN A 73 8.31 -6.26 -0.22
N PHE A 74 7.01 -5.96 -0.22
CA PHE A 74 6.43 -5.07 -1.22
C PHE A 74 7.05 -3.67 -1.17
N ILE A 75 7.29 -3.15 0.03
CA ILE A 75 7.93 -1.85 0.23
C ILE A 75 9.36 -1.84 -0.31
N GLU A 76 10.13 -2.88 -0.04
CA GLU A 76 11.50 -3.03 -0.55
C GLU A 76 11.52 -3.13 -2.08
N ASP A 77 10.62 -3.95 -2.66
CA ASP A 77 10.53 -4.17 -4.10
C ASP A 77 10.14 -2.90 -4.88
N TYR A 78 9.21 -2.08 -4.36
CA TYR A 78 8.61 -0.97 -5.12
C TYR A 78 8.97 0.43 -4.64
N PHE A 79 9.32 0.62 -3.36
CA PHE A 79 9.49 1.97 -2.77
C PHE A 79 10.91 2.26 -2.26
N TYR A 80 11.84 1.32 -2.44
CA TYR A 80 13.24 1.41 -2.02
C TYR A 80 13.45 1.58 -0.51
N LYS A 81 13.09 2.74 0.08
CA LYS A 81 13.24 3.04 1.52
C LYS A 81 12.15 3.99 2.05
N LEU A 82 11.58 3.63 3.20
CA LEU A 82 10.61 4.45 3.97
C LEU A 82 11.25 5.18 5.16
N ASP A 83 12.33 5.92 4.93
CA ASP A 83 13.07 6.63 5.98
C ASP A 83 12.75 8.15 6.05
N GLY A 84 11.76 8.60 5.28
CA GLY A 84 11.38 10.01 5.20
C GLY A 84 12.38 10.91 4.46
N LYS A 85 13.44 10.36 3.85
CA LYS A 85 14.50 11.13 3.17
C LYS A 85 14.39 11.14 1.65
N ALA A 86 13.21 10.85 1.10
CA ALA A 86 13.01 10.80 -0.34
C ALA A 86 13.38 12.15 -1.00
N SER A 87 12.85 13.26 -0.47
CA SER A 87 13.14 14.61 -0.99
C SER A 87 14.62 14.99 -0.88
N GLU A 88 15.26 14.65 0.24
CA GLU A 88 16.69 14.89 0.46
C GLU A 88 17.54 14.13 -0.57
N ARG A 89 17.26 12.84 -0.80
CA ARG A 89 17.95 12.03 -1.81
C ARG A 89 17.81 12.61 -3.21
N ILE A 90 16.58 12.94 -3.61
CA ILE A 90 16.31 13.51 -4.95
C ILE A 90 17.06 14.84 -5.11
N SER A 91 17.00 15.71 -4.10
CA SER A 91 17.73 16.99 -4.11
C SER A 91 19.24 16.79 -4.26
N ASN A 92 19.82 15.86 -3.50
CA ASN A 92 21.25 15.54 -3.57
C ASN A 92 21.67 15.04 -4.96
N GLU A 93 20.89 14.17 -5.60
CA GLU A 93 21.18 13.67 -6.95
C GLU A 93 21.04 14.77 -8.02
N ILE A 94 20.00 15.62 -7.92
CA ILE A 94 19.86 16.78 -8.82
C ILE A 94 21.08 17.69 -8.70
N MET A 95 21.53 17.99 -7.47
CA MET A 95 22.70 18.85 -7.25
C MET A 95 23.98 18.25 -7.80
N LYS A 96 24.17 16.92 -7.74
CA LYS A 96 25.31 16.24 -8.37
C LYS A 96 25.30 16.41 -9.89
N ILE A 97 24.15 16.21 -10.54
CA ILE A 97 24.00 16.37 -11.98
C ILE A 97 24.33 17.81 -12.41
N ILE A 98 23.82 18.80 -11.67
CA ILE A 98 24.07 20.22 -11.97
C ILE A 98 25.56 20.57 -11.81
N ARG A 99 26.22 20.06 -10.77
CA ARG A 99 27.65 20.35 -10.50
C ARG A 99 28.58 19.66 -11.50
N ASN A 100 28.23 18.47 -11.97
CA ASN A 100 29.03 17.69 -12.94
C ASN A 100 28.82 18.12 -14.41
N LYS A 101 27.91 19.08 -14.68
CA LYS A 101 27.73 19.71 -16.00
C LYS A 101 28.66 20.92 -16.24
N LYS A 102 29.57 21.21 -15.31
CA LYS A 102 30.70 22.12 -15.50
C LYS A 102 31.96 21.31 -15.78
#